data_AF-A0A845WVU6-F1
#
_entry.id   AF-A0A845WVU6-F1
#
_cell.length_a   1.000
_cell.length_b   1.000
_cell.length_c   1.000
_cell.angle_alpha   90.00
_cell.angle_beta   90.00
_cell.angle_gamma   90.00
#
_symmetry.space_group_name_H-M   'P 1'
#
loop_
_entity.id
_entity.type
_entity.pdbx_description
1 polymer ?
#
loop_
_entity_poly.entity_id
_entity_poly.type
_entity_poly.pdbx_seq_one_letter_code
_entity_poly.pdbx_strand_id
1 'polypeptide(L)'
;MERKSHAFVTFYSDNNVSPVSQDITDLSQHFQRRESLFRSLGILPISVHNASVLEFGPGSGHNAVYTASLEPSRYSLVDGNPLGLERTQRILENFKYKNFRVIDSLFEDYVSSDKFDIVWAEACIPQQSNPILVLKHLSKFTRLSGIFVCTAINSISYLSETIRRLIFSILLPDGSDSIHYTLDLLRPRLSPHLLNLKGMSRPIDDWIIDNIIQPLQDRQLLSFPEIIEALSDSFDFYSSSPKFITDWRWYKEILGQDRGFNDNALACYYRNNLNLIDYRYVFDAHSTAFGKDLEAICSDSWELMTQIQQGNSSKWQAIFDLLAEIASVVEPVTPNTALAIREASEWLQDGVSVERELQYFPRWWGRGQQYVSLICKSA
;
A
#
# COMPACT_ATOMS: atom_id res chain seq x y z
N MET A 1 7.68 16.02 -20.75
CA MET A 1 6.58 15.88 -19.78
C MET A 1 6.03 14.46 -19.72
N GLU A 2 5.86 13.73 -20.84
CA GLU A 2 5.38 12.32 -20.86
C GLU A 2 6.23 11.31 -20.06
N ARG A 3 7.57 11.43 -20.00
CA ARG A 3 8.39 10.48 -19.20
C ARG A 3 8.16 10.57 -17.69
N LYS A 4 7.53 11.63 -17.17
CA LYS A 4 7.32 11.80 -15.73
C LYS A 4 6.09 11.04 -15.19
N SER A 5 5.06 10.76 -16.00
CA SER A 5 3.86 10.05 -15.53
C SER A 5 4.15 8.58 -15.20
N HIS A 6 5.01 7.90 -15.98
CA HIS A 6 5.20 6.44 -15.92
C HIS A 6 6.45 5.97 -15.18
N ALA A 7 7.00 6.76 -14.24
CA ALA A 7 8.33 6.45 -13.69
C ALA A 7 8.43 5.07 -13.00
N PHE A 8 7.33 4.48 -12.49
CA PHE A 8 7.33 3.11 -11.98
C PHE A 8 7.66 2.09 -13.07
N VAL A 9 6.84 2.06 -14.12
CA VAL A 9 7.00 1.13 -15.24
C VAL A 9 8.33 1.37 -15.95
N THR A 10 8.70 2.64 -16.16
CA THR A 10 10.00 2.99 -16.75
C THR A 10 11.16 2.50 -15.87
N PHE A 11 11.17 2.83 -14.57
CA PHE A 11 12.23 2.41 -13.66
C PHE A 11 12.37 0.89 -13.59
N TYR A 12 11.25 0.16 -13.50
CA TYR A 12 11.27 -1.30 -13.44
C TYR A 12 11.71 -1.95 -14.76
N SER A 13 11.28 -1.40 -15.89
CA SER A 13 11.68 -1.89 -17.21
C SER A 13 13.17 -1.63 -17.47
N ASP A 14 13.64 -0.41 -17.17
CA ASP A 14 15.04 0.00 -17.38
C ASP A 14 16.01 -0.84 -16.53
N ASN A 15 15.58 -1.26 -15.34
CA ASN A 15 16.37 -2.11 -14.44
C ASN A 15 16.06 -3.61 -14.59
N ASN A 16 15.14 -4.00 -15.47
CA ASN A 16 14.68 -5.38 -15.65
C ASN A 16 14.27 -6.06 -14.33
N VAL A 17 13.47 -5.36 -13.52
CA VAL A 17 12.98 -5.83 -12.20
C VAL A 17 11.46 -5.88 -12.12
N SER A 18 10.96 -6.68 -11.18
CA SER A 18 9.55 -6.75 -10.80
C SER A 18 9.51 -7.07 -9.30
N PRO A 19 9.65 -6.05 -8.42
CA PRO A 19 10.07 -6.21 -7.02
C PRO A 19 8.93 -6.63 -6.06
N VAL A 20 8.02 -7.45 -6.57
CA VAL A 20 6.80 -7.89 -5.87
C VAL A 20 6.70 -9.41 -5.89
N SER A 21 7.83 -10.10 -5.99
CA SER A 21 7.86 -11.56 -5.84
C SER A 21 7.57 -11.97 -4.40
N GLN A 22 7.12 -13.21 -4.22
CA GLN A 22 6.75 -13.77 -2.94
C GLN A 22 7.35 -15.17 -2.80
N ASP A 23 7.77 -15.54 -1.60
CA ASP A 23 8.06 -16.95 -1.31
C ASP A 23 6.75 -17.74 -1.21
N ILE A 24 6.46 -18.55 -2.25
CA ILE A 24 5.30 -19.44 -2.32
C ILE A 24 5.71 -20.93 -2.24
N THR A 25 6.90 -21.22 -1.70
CA THR A 25 7.39 -22.60 -1.53
C THR A 25 6.40 -23.43 -0.71
N ASP A 26 5.78 -22.83 0.32
CA ASP A 26 4.60 -23.37 1.00
C ASP A 26 3.31 -22.75 0.42
N LEU A 27 2.80 -23.38 -0.64
CA LEU A 27 1.60 -22.93 -1.33
C LEU A 27 0.36 -22.93 -0.43
N SER A 28 0.27 -23.87 0.52
CA SER A 28 -0.86 -23.95 1.46
C SER A 28 -0.88 -22.74 2.38
N GLN A 29 0.27 -22.40 2.97
CA GLN A 29 0.40 -21.21 3.80
C GLN A 29 0.10 -19.93 3.00
N HIS A 30 0.59 -19.82 1.77
CA HIS A 30 0.28 -18.69 0.89
C HIS A 30 -1.23 -18.56 0.65
N PHE A 31 -1.89 -19.66 0.29
CA PHE A 31 -3.33 -19.67 0.04
C PHE A 31 -4.15 -19.32 1.28
N GLN A 32 -3.76 -19.79 2.47
CA GLN A 32 -4.41 -19.43 3.72
C GLN A 32 -4.30 -17.93 4.03
N ARG A 33 -3.14 -17.31 3.74
CA ARG A 33 -2.96 -15.85 3.89
C ARG A 33 -3.86 -15.08 2.92
N ARG A 34 -3.90 -15.49 1.66
CA ARG A 34 -4.76 -14.86 0.64
C ARG A 34 -6.25 -15.06 0.95
N GLU A 35 -6.67 -16.25 1.37
CA GLU A 35 -8.04 -16.50 1.81
C GLU A 35 -8.42 -15.61 3.00
N SER A 36 -7.53 -15.47 3.98
CA SER A 36 -7.75 -14.60 5.15
C SER A 36 -7.94 -13.13 4.74
N LEU A 37 -7.21 -12.67 3.72
CA LEU A 37 -7.39 -11.33 3.14
C LEU A 37 -8.74 -11.21 2.44
N PHE A 38 -9.11 -12.16 1.57
CA PHE A 38 -10.40 -12.16 0.85
C PHE A 38 -11.58 -12.12 1.84
N ARG A 39 -11.57 -12.99 2.85
CA ARG A 39 -12.57 -13.00 3.94
C ARG A 39 -12.56 -11.69 4.74
N SER A 40 -11.40 -11.08 4.90
CA SER A 40 -11.31 -9.77 5.56
C SER A 40 -11.96 -8.66 4.74
N LEU A 41 -11.91 -8.78 3.41
CA LEU A 41 -12.50 -7.84 2.47
C LEU A 41 -13.98 -8.12 2.14
N GLY A 42 -14.60 -9.08 2.84
CA GLY A 42 -15.98 -9.49 2.63
C GLY A 42 -16.18 -10.36 1.38
N ILE A 43 -15.10 -10.87 0.78
CA ILE A 43 -15.15 -11.70 -0.43
C ILE A 43 -15.02 -13.16 0.01
N LEU A 44 -16.08 -13.94 -0.19
CA LEU A 44 -16.03 -15.37 0.08
C LEU A 44 -15.39 -16.07 -1.14
N PRO A 45 -14.55 -17.10 -0.96
CA PRO A 45 -13.95 -17.81 -2.10
C PRO A 45 -14.99 -18.28 -3.14
N ILE A 46 -16.16 -18.72 -2.68
CA ILE A 46 -17.27 -19.14 -3.55
C ILE A 46 -17.85 -18.00 -4.40
N SER A 47 -17.72 -16.73 -4.00
CA SER A 47 -18.19 -15.61 -4.82
C SER A 47 -17.21 -15.24 -5.94
N VAL A 48 -16.00 -15.80 -5.94
CA VAL A 48 -15.02 -15.66 -7.02
C VAL A 48 -15.22 -16.76 -8.07
N HIS A 49 -15.71 -17.93 -7.65
CA HIS A 49 -16.04 -19.02 -8.56
C HIS A 49 -17.06 -18.60 -9.61
N ASN A 50 -16.76 -18.86 -10.88
CA ASN A 50 -17.53 -18.40 -12.05
C ASN A 50 -17.74 -16.88 -12.16
N ALA A 51 -17.06 -16.06 -11.35
CA ALA A 51 -17.10 -14.61 -11.48
C ALA A 51 -16.19 -14.12 -12.61
N SER A 52 -16.49 -12.95 -13.14
CA SER A 52 -15.59 -12.18 -13.98
C SER A 52 -14.70 -11.28 -13.10
N VAL A 53 -13.39 -11.49 -13.19
CA VAL A 53 -12.39 -10.78 -12.38
C VAL A 53 -11.44 -10.01 -13.29
N LEU A 54 -11.20 -8.74 -12.95
CA LEU A 54 -10.18 -7.89 -13.54
C LEU A 54 -9.17 -7.51 -12.46
N GLU A 55 -7.90 -7.82 -12.66
CA GLU A 55 -6.81 -7.46 -11.76
C GLU A 55 -5.84 -6.50 -12.44
N PHE A 56 -5.58 -5.37 -11.80
CA PHE A 56 -4.60 -4.38 -12.20
C PHE A 56 -3.34 -4.52 -11.34
N GLY A 57 -2.18 -4.60 -11.99
CA GLY A 57 -0.90 -4.75 -11.32
C GLY A 57 -0.69 -6.13 -10.69
N PRO A 58 -0.88 -7.26 -11.42
CA PRO A 58 -0.58 -8.60 -10.90
C PRO A 58 0.90 -8.77 -10.53
N GLY A 59 1.78 -7.88 -10.99
CA GLY A 59 3.20 -7.92 -10.72
C GLY A 59 3.82 -9.20 -11.27
N SER A 60 4.36 -10.05 -10.39
CA SER A 60 4.95 -11.34 -10.75
C SER A 60 3.95 -12.52 -10.70
N GLY A 61 2.67 -12.25 -10.43
CA GLY A 61 1.59 -13.23 -10.48
C GLY A 61 1.43 -14.13 -9.25
N HIS A 62 2.30 -14.02 -8.24
CA HIS A 62 2.24 -14.88 -7.03
C HIS A 62 0.89 -14.78 -6.30
N ASN A 63 0.34 -13.58 -6.17
CA ASN A 63 -0.98 -13.38 -5.57
C ASN A 63 -2.11 -13.85 -6.51
N ALA A 64 -1.93 -13.67 -7.82
CA ALA A 64 -2.88 -14.09 -8.85
C ALA A 64 -3.11 -15.60 -8.88
N VAL A 65 -2.11 -16.41 -8.52
CA VAL A 65 -2.24 -17.88 -8.38
C VAL A 65 -3.42 -18.25 -7.48
N TYR A 66 -3.61 -17.55 -6.35
CA TYR A 66 -4.74 -17.82 -5.46
C TYR A 66 -6.07 -17.48 -6.12
N THR A 67 -6.20 -16.31 -6.73
CA THR A 67 -7.44 -15.90 -7.42
C THR A 67 -7.79 -16.86 -8.55
N ALA A 68 -6.80 -17.29 -9.35
CA ALA A 68 -6.99 -18.28 -10.40
C ALA A 68 -7.44 -19.64 -9.85
N SER A 69 -6.95 -20.04 -8.66
CA SER A 69 -7.34 -21.29 -7.99
C SER A 69 -8.81 -21.34 -7.58
N LEU A 70 -9.48 -20.18 -7.50
CA LEU A 70 -10.91 -20.09 -7.18
C LEU A 70 -11.81 -20.27 -8.42
N GLU A 71 -11.22 -20.52 -9.60
CA GLU A 71 -11.93 -20.81 -10.84
C GLU A 71 -12.93 -19.71 -11.27
N PRO A 72 -12.49 -18.45 -11.45
CA PRO A 72 -13.31 -17.44 -12.12
C PRO A 72 -13.67 -17.88 -13.54
N SER A 73 -14.84 -17.45 -14.04
CA SER A 73 -15.26 -17.73 -15.42
C SER A 73 -14.42 -16.96 -16.43
N ARG A 74 -13.90 -15.80 -16.02
CA ARG A 74 -13.00 -14.94 -16.78
C ARG A 74 -12.05 -14.22 -15.84
N TYR A 75 -10.75 -14.32 -16.05
CA TYR A 75 -9.74 -13.59 -15.28
C TYR A 75 -8.83 -12.77 -16.20
N SER A 76 -8.97 -11.45 -16.17
CA SER A 76 -8.12 -10.53 -16.96
C SER A 76 -7.11 -9.87 -16.05
N LEU A 77 -5.83 -9.89 -16.43
CA LEU A 77 -4.74 -9.28 -15.67
C LEU A 77 -4.07 -8.21 -16.53
N VAL A 78 -4.02 -6.97 -16.03
CA VAL A 78 -3.50 -5.79 -16.75
C VAL A 78 -2.30 -5.23 -16.01
N ASP A 79 -1.17 -5.07 -16.71
CA ASP A 79 0.04 -4.41 -16.20
C ASP A 79 0.77 -3.72 -17.36
N GLY A 80 1.59 -2.73 -17.04
CA GLY A 80 2.47 -2.06 -18.00
C GLY A 80 3.91 -2.56 -17.95
N ASN A 81 4.30 -3.38 -16.97
CA ASN A 81 5.64 -3.95 -16.88
C ASN A 81 5.74 -5.29 -17.64
N PRO A 82 6.47 -5.37 -18.77
CA PRO A 82 6.56 -6.58 -19.58
C PRO A 82 7.13 -7.79 -18.82
N LEU A 83 8.12 -7.57 -17.94
CA LEU A 83 8.70 -8.64 -17.13
C LEU A 83 7.71 -9.20 -16.11
N GLY A 84 6.88 -8.33 -15.53
CA GLY A 84 5.80 -8.72 -14.62
C GLY A 84 4.76 -9.60 -15.35
N LEU A 85 4.32 -9.16 -16.53
CA LEU A 85 3.38 -9.90 -17.36
C LEU A 85 3.94 -11.27 -17.79
N GLU A 86 5.19 -11.33 -18.24
CA GLU A 86 5.86 -12.59 -18.60
C GLU A 86 5.89 -13.56 -17.41
N ARG A 87 6.28 -13.07 -16.22
CA ARG A 87 6.31 -13.88 -14.99
C ARG A 87 4.93 -14.35 -14.57
N THR A 88 3.92 -13.46 -14.67
CA THR A 88 2.52 -13.76 -14.39
C THR A 88 1.96 -14.83 -15.34
N GLN A 89 2.23 -14.72 -16.64
CA GLN A 89 1.84 -15.74 -17.62
C GLN A 89 2.48 -17.08 -17.26
N ARG A 90 3.80 -17.10 -17.06
CA ARG A 90 4.57 -18.32 -16.76
C ARG A 90 4.10 -19.00 -15.48
N ILE A 91 3.87 -18.26 -14.41
CA ILE A 91 3.46 -18.87 -13.13
C ILE A 91 2.07 -19.47 -13.22
N LEU A 92 1.11 -18.80 -13.87
CA LEU A 92 -0.25 -19.32 -14.03
C LEU A 92 -0.29 -20.55 -14.95
N GLU A 93 0.52 -20.58 -16.02
CA GLU A 93 0.70 -21.75 -16.88
C GLU A 93 1.34 -22.93 -16.14
N ASN A 94 2.34 -22.67 -15.29
CA ASN A 94 3.00 -23.70 -14.47
C ASN A 94 2.00 -24.39 -13.52
N PHE A 95 1.05 -23.63 -12.97
CA PHE A 95 -0.06 -24.17 -12.16
C PHE A 95 -1.23 -24.70 -13.01
N LYS A 96 -1.11 -24.68 -14.34
CA LYS A 96 -2.08 -25.21 -15.32
C LYS A 96 -3.46 -24.54 -15.28
N TYR A 97 -3.54 -23.28 -14.84
CA TYR A 97 -4.75 -22.49 -14.98
C TYR A 97 -4.97 -22.13 -16.46
N LYS A 98 -6.23 -22.08 -16.90
CA LYS A 98 -6.57 -21.92 -18.34
C LYS A 98 -7.45 -20.72 -18.66
N ASN A 99 -8.22 -20.23 -17.68
CA ASN A 99 -9.24 -19.21 -17.89
C ASN A 99 -8.75 -17.81 -17.55
N PHE A 100 -7.54 -17.47 -18.02
CA PHE A 100 -6.95 -16.16 -17.77
C PHE A 100 -6.43 -15.51 -19.05
N ARG A 101 -6.32 -14.19 -19.02
CA ARG A 101 -5.72 -13.38 -20.09
C ARG A 101 -4.83 -12.32 -19.48
N VAL A 102 -3.58 -12.29 -19.91
CA VAL A 102 -2.62 -11.24 -19.58
C VAL A 102 -2.70 -10.16 -20.67
N ILE A 103 -2.73 -8.89 -20.26
CA ILE A 103 -2.95 -7.73 -21.11
C ILE A 103 -1.84 -6.71 -20.82
N ASP A 104 -1.02 -6.44 -21.82
CA ASP A 104 -0.02 -5.39 -21.78
C ASP A 104 -0.68 -4.03 -22.05
N SER A 105 -0.80 -3.23 -20.99
CA SER A 105 -1.36 -1.89 -21.04
C SER A 105 -1.00 -1.13 -19.78
N LEU A 106 -0.67 0.15 -19.94
CA LEU A 106 -0.72 1.09 -18.82
C LEU A 106 -2.16 1.19 -18.30
N PHE A 107 -2.31 1.50 -17.01
CA PHE A 107 -3.61 1.54 -16.35
C PHE A 107 -4.53 2.58 -16.99
N GLU A 108 -4.00 3.75 -17.32
CA GLU A 108 -4.71 4.87 -17.89
C GLU A 108 -5.11 4.64 -19.36
N ASP A 109 -4.35 3.80 -20.06
CA ASP A 109 -4.57 3.45 -21.47
C ASP A 109 -5.50 2.25 -21.65
N TYR A 110 -5.76 1.49 -20.58
CA TYR A 110 -6.64 0.35 -20.65
C TYR A 110 -8.08 0.82 -20.88
N VAL A 111 -8.67 0.37 -21.98
CA VAL A 111 -10.05 0.68 -22.35
C VAL A 111 -10.80 -0.61 -22.66
N SER A 112 -11.97 -0.75 -22.06
CA SER A 112 -12.90 -1.86 -22.33
C SER A 112 -14.33 -1.41 -22.04
N SER A 113 -15.27 -1.93 -22.82
CA SER A 113 -16.71 -1.81 -22.54
C SER A 113 -17.17 -2.78 -21.46
N ASP A 114 -16.38 -3.82 -21.19
CA ASP A 114 -16.74 -4.87 -20.24
C ASP A 114 -16.74 -4.36 -18.81
N LYS A 115 -17.71 -4.86 -18.03
CA LYS A 115 -17.74 -4.71 -16.58
C LYS A 115 -17.44 -6.04 -15.93
N PHE A 116 -16.89 -5.99 -14.71
CA PHE A 116 -16.44 -7.14 -13.96
C PHE A 116 -17.14 -7.22 -12.61
N ASP A 117 -17.36 -8.44 -12.15
CA ASP A 117 -17.96 -8.73 -10.85
C ASP A 117 -17.02 -8.29 -9.72
N ILE A 118 -15.72 -8.48 -9.93
CA ILE A 118 -14.65 -8.05 -9.04
C ILE A 118 -13.58 -7.33 -9.86
N VAL A 119 -13.24 -6.10 -9.46
CA VAL A 119 -12.06 -5.38 -9.93
C VAL A 119 -11.07 -5.27 -8.76
N TRP A 120 -9.83 -5.66 -8.97
CA TRP A 120 -8.79 -5.77 -7.94
C TRP A 120 -7.57 -4.93 -8.31
N ALA A 121 -7.17 -4.01 -7.44
CA ALA A 121 -6.04 -3.10 -7.64
C ALA A 121 -5.19 -3.02 -6.35
N GLU A 122 -4.36 -4.04 -6.13
CA GLU A 122 -3.51 -4.16 -4.95
C GLU A 122 -2.12 -3.56 -5.19
N ALA A 123 -1.66 -2.71 -4.29
CA ALA A 123 -0.33 -2.12 -4.27
C ALA A 123 0.11 -1.37 -5.54
N CYS A 124 -0.85 -0.86 -6.34
CA CYS A 124 -0.54 -0.27 -7.65
C CYS A 124 -1.07 1.17 -7.85
N ILE A 125 -2.02 1.63 -7.02
CA ILE A 125 -2.60 2.99 -7.09
C ILE A 125 -1.85 4.00 -6.23
N PRO A 126 -1.50 3.71 -4.96
CA PRO A 126 -0.72 4.67 -4.20
C PRO A 126 0.66 4.89 -4.79
N GLN A 127 1.30 6.01 -4.44
CA GLN A 127 2.57 6.46 -5.01
C GLN A 127 2.51 6.71 -6.52
N GLN A 128 1.35 6.77 -7.17
CA GLN A 128 1.24 7.34 -8.51
C GLN A 128 1.38 8.87 -8.46
N SER A 129 1.60 9.51 -9.62
CA SER A 129 1.66 10.98 -9.68
C SER A 129 0.29 11.64 -9.49
N ASN A 130 -0.78 10.91 -9.83
CA ASN A 130 -2.17 11.32 -9.58
C ASN A 130 -3.00 10.09 -9.20
N PRO A 131 -2.89 9.60 -7.95
CA PRO A 131 -3.53 8.37 -7.52
C PRO A 131 -5.06 8.44 -7.60
N ILE A 132 -5.66 9.61 -7.40
CA ILE A 132 -7.13 9.79 -7.49
C ILE A 132 -7.65 9.61 -8.92
N LEU A 133 -6.92 10.10 -9.93
CA LEU A 133 -7.29 9.89 -11.33
C LEU A 133 -7.23 8.40 -11.68
N VAL A 134 -6.14 7.73 -11.29
CA VAL A 134 -5.98 6.28 -11.50
C VAL A 134 -7.09 5.52 -10.77
N LEU A 135 -7.36 5.83 -9.51
CA LEU A 135 -8.43 5.24 -8.71
C LEU A 135 -9.79 5.31 -9.42
N LYS A 136 -10.18 6.50 -9.89
CA LYS A 136 -11.44 6.72 -10.63
C LYS A 136 -11.46 5.98 -11.96
N HIS A 137 -10.32 5.91 -12.64
CA HIS A 137 -10.22 5.15 -13.88
C HIS A 137 -10.42 3.66 -13.64
N LEU A 138 -9.70 3.06 -12.69
CA LEU A 138 -9.75 1.62 -12.44
C LEU A 138 -11.11 1.18 -11.90
N SER A 139 -11.73 1.96 -11.01
CA SER A 139 -13.02 1.62 -10.40
C SER A 139 -14.17 1.57 -11.41
N LYS A 140 -14.06 2.29 -12.54
CA LYS A 140 -15.11 2.34 -13.57
C LYS A 140 -15.41 0.97 -14.19
N PHE A 141 -14.50 0.00 -14.10
CA PHE A 141 -14.68 -1.33 -14.69
C PHE A 141 -15.53 -2.26 -13.81
N THR A 142 -15.90 -1.84 -12.61
CA THR A 142 -16.76 -2.61 -11.72
C THR A 142 -18.20 -2.51 -12.20
N ARG A 143 -18.90 -3.66 -12.29
CA ARG A 143 -20.34 -3.68 -12.60
C ARG A 143 -21.15 -3.15 -11.41
N LEU A 144 -22.42 -2.80 -11.65
CA LEU A 144 -23.36 -2.49 -10.56
C LEU A 144 -23.45 -3.67 -9.58
N SER A 145 -23.40 -3.37 -8.29
CA SER A 145 -23.32 -4.37 -7.21
C SER A 145 -22.08 -5.29 -7.25
N GLY A 146 -21.11 -4.99 -8.12
CA GLY A 146 -19.78 -5.61 -8.10
C GLY A 146 -18.89 -5.00 -7.03
N ILE A 147 -17.74 -5.64 -6.80
CA ILE A 147 -16.78 -5.26 -5.77
C ILE A 147 -15.55 -4.64 -6.42
N PHE A 148 -15.17 -3.45 -5.96
CA PHE A 148 -13.87 -2.85 -6.24
C PHE A 148 -12.98 -3.00 -5.01
N VAL A 149 -11.82 -3.63 -5.18
CA VAL A 149 -10.79 -3.73 -4.16
C VAL A 149 -9.62 -2.87 -4.56
N CYS A 150 -9.16 -2.03 -3.64
CA CYS A 150 -7.94 -1.27 -3.79
C CYS A 150 -7.16 -1.22 -2.48
N THR A 151 -6.03 -0.54 -2.52
CA THR A 151 -5.15 -0.38 -1.35
C THR A 151 -4.88 1.08 -1.06
N ALA A 152 -4.72 1.37 0.22
CA ALA A 152 -4.39 2.67 0.75
C ALA A 152 -3.04 2.61 1.47
N ILE A 153 -2.33 3.72 1.46
CA ILE A 153 -1.21 4.02 2.35
C ILE A 153 -1.35 5.49 2.76
N ASN A 154 -1.22 5.77 4.04
CA ASN A 154 -1.21 7.14 4.54
C ASN A 154 0.09 7.40 5.29
N SER A 155 0.35 8.66 5.63
CA SER A 155 1.60 9.00 6.28
C SER A 155 1.70 8.46 7.71
N ILE A 156 0.59 8.13 8.39
CA ILE A 156 0.63 7.46 9.71
C ILE A 156 1.17 6.04 9.57
N SER A 157 0.62 5.27 8.64
CA SER A 157 0.93 3.87 8.42
C SER A 157 2.29 3.66 7.77
N TYR A 158 2.75 4.65 7.02
CA TYR A 158 3.98 4.61 6.23
C TYR A 158 5.10 5.46 6.83
N LEU A 159 4.89 6.08 8.01
CA LEU A 159 5.88 6.97 8.65
C LEU A 159 7.23 6.28 8.84
N SER A 160 7.21 5.02 9.28
CA SER A 160 8.42 4.26 9.56
C SER A 160 9.23 3.96 8.28
N GLU A 161 8.55 3.80 7.15
CA GLU A 161 9.10 3.59 5.82
C GLU A 161 9.62 4.91 5.25
N THR A 162 8.89 6.00 5.41
CA THR A 162 9.31 7.37 5.05
C THR A 162 10.62 7.75 5.74
N ILE A 163 10.74 7.48 7.04
CA ILE A 163 11.96 7.77 7.81
C ILE A 163 13.12 6.86 7.34
N ARG A 164 12.89 5.56 7.14
CA ARG A 164 13.90 4.65 6.57
C ARG A 164 14.36 5.14 5.21
N ARG A 165 13.45 5.59 4.36
CA ARG A 165 13.77 6.12 3.03
C ARG A 165 14.68 7.34 3.11
N LEU A 166 14.42 8.28 4.02
CA LEU A 166 15.31 9.42 4.27
C LEU A 166 16.69 8.97 4.74
N ILE A 167 16.75 8.13 5.78
CA ILE A 167 17.98 7.58 6.36
C ILE A 167 18.84 6.95 5.27
N PHE A 168 18.27 6.02 4.52
CA PHE A 168 19.03 5.24 3.56
C PHE A 168 19.33 6.02 2.29
N SER A 169 18.56 7.07 1.96
CA SER A 169 18.90 7.97 0.86
C SER A 169 20.16 8.81 1.12
N ILE A 170 20.44 9.20 2.38
CA ILE A 170 21.69 9.91 2.73
C ILE A 170 22.93 9.02 2.50
N LEU A 171 22.77 7.71 2.67
CA LEU A 171 23.85 6.75 2.50
C LEU A 171 24.16 6.43 1.04
N LEU A 172 23.31 6.83 0.09
CA LEU A 172 23.53 6.56 -1.32
C LEU A 172 24.47 7.62 -1.91
N PRO A 173 25.57 7.22 -2.55
CA PRO A 173 26.45 8.17 -3.21
C PRO A 173 25.76 8.78 -4.44
N ASP A 174 25.98 10.08 -4.66
CA ASP A 174 25.53 10.78 -5.86
C ASP A 174 26.03 10.05 -7.12
N GLY A 175 25.13 9.73 -8.05
CA GLY A 175 25.48 9.07 -9.32
C GLY A 175 25.69 7.56 -9.24
N SER A 176 25.21 6.88 -8.18
CA SER A 176 25.12 5.42 -8.15
C SER A 176 24.04 4.90 -9.12
N ASP A 177 24.41 4.71 -10.38
CA ASP A 177 23.48 4.21 -11.41
C ASP A 177 23.21 2.70 -11.31
N SER A 178 23.97 1.95 -10.50
CA SER A 178 23.82 0.50 -10.39
C SER A 178 22.93 0.10 -9.23
N ILE A 179 21.74 -0.44 -9.55
CA ILE A 179 20.82 -1.07 -8.60
C ILE A 179 21.51 -2.14 -7.75
N HIS A 180 22.44 -2.90 -8.34
CA HIS A 180 23.19 -3.95 -7.63
C HIS A 180 24.13 -3.38 -6.58
N TYR A 181 24.85 -2.30 -6.91
CA TYR A 181 25.72 -1.63 -5.95
C TYR A 181 24.92 -1.06 -4.77
N THR A 182 23.79 -0.41 -5.08
CA THR A 182 22.87 0.11 -4.06
C THR A 182 22.33 -1.00 -3.15
N LEU A 183 21.94 -2.14 -3.72
CA LEU A 183 21.48 -3.30 -2.94
C LEU A 183 22.58 -3.84 -2.02
N ASP A 184 23.80 -4.00 -2.52
CA ASP A 184 24.92 -4.49 -1.71
C ASP A 184 25.26 -3.55 -0.55
N LEU A 185 25.09 -2.24 -0.73
CA LEU A 185 25.29 -1.24 0.30
C LEU A 185 24.17 -1.25 1.37
N LEU A 186 22.91 -1.41 0.95
CA LEU A 186 21.75 -1.29 1.81
C LEU A 186 21.37 -2.59 2.52
N ARG A 187 21.58 -3.75 1.88
CA ARG A 187 21.15 -5.06 2.38
C ARG A 187 21.68 -5.35 3.80
N PRO A 188 22.98 -5.17 4.14
CA PRO A 188 23.48 -5.46 5.48
C PRO A 188 22.85 -4.57 6.57
N ARG A 189 22.45 -3.35 6.22
CA ARG A 189 21.89 -2.37 7.17
C ARG A 189 20.38 -2.53 7.36
N LEU A 190 19.65 -2.82 6.29
CA LEU A 190 18.20 -2.99 6.34
C LEU A 190 17.76 -4.39 6.77
N SER A 191 18.57 -5.43 6.54
CA SER A 191 18.21 -6.81 6.94
C SER A 191 17.85 -6.93 8.42
N PRO A 192 18.63 -6.38 9.38
CA PRO A 192 18.25 -6.39 10.81
C PRO A 192 16.91 -5.69 11.11
N HIS A 193 16.56 -4.65 10.36
CA HIS A 193 15.26 -3.97 10.52
C HIS A 193 14.14 -4.89 9.99
N LEU A 194 14.32 -5.49 8.81
CA LEU A 194 13.34 -6.34 8.14
C LEU A 194 13.08 -7.66 8.88
N LEU A 195 14.05 -8.17 9.64
CA LEU A 195 13.83 -9.31 10.54
C LEU A 195 12.77 -9.03 11.62
N ASN A 196 12.50 -7.76 11.93
CA ASN A 196 11.45 -7.36 12.85
C ASN A 196 10.09 -7.13 12.16
N LEU A 197 9.97 -7.30 10.85
CA LEU A 197 8.70 -7.17 10.13
C LEU A 197 8.00 -8.53 10.07
N LYS A 198 7.09 -8.77 11.02
CA LYS A 198 6.36 -10.06 11.09
C LYS A 198 5.53 -10.28 9.83
N GLY A 199 5.63 -11.49 9.27
CA GLY A 199 4.84 -11.90 8.12
C GLY A 199 5.34 -11.36 6.77
N MET A 200 6.52 -10.73 6.73
CA MET A 200 7.18 -10.39 5.47
C MET A 200 7.39 -11.65 4.62
N SER A 201 6.80 -11.65 3.43
CA SER A 201 6.92 -12.72 2.44
C SER A 201 7.67 -12.29 1.17
N ARG A 202 7.91 -10.98 1.02
CA ARG A 202 8.69 -10.40 -0.06
C ARG A 202 10.19 -10.58 0.21
N PRO A 203 11.02 -10.88 -0.78
CA PRO A 203 12.48 -10.88 -0.61
C PRO A 203 13.02 -9.51 -0.18
N ILE A 204 14.16 -9.50 0.50
CA ILE A 204 14.79 -8.27 1.01
C ILE A 204 15.12 -7.30 -0.12
N ASP A 205 15.74 -7.78 -1.20
CA ASP A 205 16.14 -6.94 -2.33
C ASP A 205 14.91 -6.31 -3.01
N ASP A 206 13.86 -7.09 -3.23
CA ASP A 206 12.55 -6.63 -3.73
C ASP A 206 11.97 -5.53 -2.82
N TRP A 207 12.04 -5.70 -1.50
CA TRP A 207 11.57 -4.67 -0.55
C TRP A 207 12.40 -3.39 -0.66
N ILE A 208 13.73 -3.50 -0.72
CA ILE A 208 14.63 -2.34 -0.82
C ILE A 208 14.38 -1.57 -2.12
N ILE A 209 14.25 -2.27 -3.25
CA ILE A 209 13.97 -1.65 -4.55
C ILE A 209 12.68 -0.85 -4.50
N ASP A 210 11.60 -1.48 -4.03
CA ASP A 210 10.24 -0.92 -4.04
C ASP A 210 10.02 0.13 -2.95
N ASN A 211 10.76 0.13 -1.84
CA ASN A 211 10.50 1.10 -0.74
C ASN A 211 11.55 2.20 -0.65
N ILE A 212 12.81 1.91 -1.04
CA ILE A 212 13.94 2.81 -0.83
C ILE A 212 14.48 3.37 -2.15
N ILE A 213 14.73 2.51 -3.15
CA ILE A 213 15.46 2.90 -4.38
C ILE A 213 14.55 3.60 -5.39
N GLN A 214 13.32 3.10 -5.57
CA GLN A 214 12.44 3.60 -6.63
C GLN A 214 12.19 5.12 -6.53
N PRO A 215 12.02 5.83 -7.66
CA PRO A 215 11.86 7.28 -7.66
C PRO A 215 10.46 7.73 -7.21
N LEU A 216 10.38 8.34 -6.01
CA LEU A 216 9.13 8.80 -5.39
C LEU A 216 8.98 10.32 -5.26
N GLN A 217 9.92 11.09 -5.81
CA GLN A 217 10.02 12.55 -5.63
C GLN A 217 8.77 13.33 -6.09
N ASP A 218 8.06 12.84 -7.10
CA ASP A 218 6.86 13.49 -7.67
C ASP A 218 5.59 12.63 -7.41
N ARG A 219 5.59 11.82 -6.34
CA ARG A 219 4.56 10.80 -6.06
C ARG A 219 3.75 11.13 -4.83
N GLN A 220 2.48 10.70 -4.84
CA GLN A 220 1.52 10.99 -3.77
C GLN A 220 1.08 9.69 -3.09
N LEU A 221 0.89 9.75 -1.78
CA LEU A 221 0.18 8.70 -1.06
C LEU A 221 -1.30 8.67 -1.45
N LEU A 222 -2.02 7.66 -1.00
CA LEU A 222 -3.46 7.55 -1.18
C LEU A 222 -4.07 6.98 0.09
N SER A 223 -4.63 7.86 0.90
CA SER A 223 -5.20 7.52 2.20
C SER A 223 -6.57 6.87 2.08
N PHE A 224 -7.00 6.21 3.15
CA PHE A 224 -8.34 5.64 3.23
C PHE A 224 -9.44 6.71 3.05
N PRO A 225 -9.41 7.88 3.72
CA PRO A 225 -10.40 8.93 3.50
C PRO A 225 -10.49 9.40 2.05
N GLU A 226 -9.36 9.62 1.38
CA GLU A 226 -9.33 10.05 -0.01
C GLU A 226 -9.99 9.04 -0.96
N ILE A 227 -9.82 7.74 -0.72
CA ILE A 227 -10.49 6.69 -1.51
C ILE A 227 -12.01 6.78 -1.34
N ILE A 228 -12.49 6.88 -0.10
CA ILE A 228 -13.92 6.95 0.20
C ILE A 228 -14.53 8.20 -0.41
N GLU A 229 -13.90 9.35 -0.23
CA GLU A 229 -14.38 10.64 -0.74
C GLU A 229 -14.40 10.65 -2.27
N ALA A 230 -13.33 10.17 -2.92
CA ALA A 230 -13.21 10.20 -4.38
C ALA A 230 -14.21 9.28 -5.10
N LEU A 231 -14.69 8.23 -4.44
CA LEU A 231 -15.61 7.24 -5.02
C LEU A 231 -17.02 7.29 -4.40
N SER A 232 -17.27 8.19 -3.45
CA SER A 232 -18.50 8.27 -2.64
C SER A 232 -19.80 8.33 -3.46
N ASP A 233 -19.77 8.95 -4.65
CA ASP A 233 -20.95 9.04 -5.52
C ASP A 233 -21.38 7.68 -6.06
N SER A 234 -20.42 6.82 -6.40
CA SER A 234 -20.66 5.57 -7.13
C SER A 234 -20.46 4.30 -6.30
N PHE A 235 -19.87 4.42 -5.11
CA PHE A 235 -19.50 3.30 -4.27
C PHE A 235 -19.90 3.49 -2.81
N ASP A 236 -20.27 2.39 -2.17
CA ASP A 236 -20.40 2.28 -0.73
C ASP A 236 -19.24 1.46 -0.17
N PHE A 237 -18.69 1.90 0.97
CA PHE A 237 -17.75 1.11 1.75
C PHE A 237 -18.37 -0.24 2.11
N TYR A 238 -17.60 -1.31 1.90
CA TYR A 238 -18.02 -2.67 2.21
C TYR A 238 -17.17 -3.32 3.30
N SER A 239 -15.84 -3.29 3.15
CA SER A 239 -14.94 -3.88 4.14
C SER A 239 -13.50 -3.39 4.01
N SER A 240 -12.66 -3.77 4.96
CA SER A 240 -11.24 -3.40 4.97
C SER A 240 -10.36 -4.45 5.63
N SER A 241 -9.06 -4.39 5.34
CA SER A 241 -8.01 -5.09 6.09
C SER A 241 -6.88 -4.11 6.40
N PRO A 242 -6.57 -3.80 7.68
CA PRO A 242 -7.19 -4.33 8.89
C PRO A 242 -8.67 -3.96 9.02
N LYS A 243 -9.44 -4.77 9.76
CA LYS A 243 -10.83 -4.46 10.08
C LYS A 243 -10.90 -3.49 11.25
N PHE A 244 -11.47 -2.32 11.01
CA PHE A 244 -11.66 -1.28 12.04
C PHE A 244 -13.09 -0.72 12.08
N ILE A 245 -14.00 -1.28 11.28
CA ILE A 245 -15.39 -0.81 11.23
C ILE A 245 -16.25 -1.49 12.29
N THR A 246 -16.98 -0.67 13.03
CA THR A 246 -18.03 -1.10 13.95
C THR A 246 -19.32 -0.37 13.56
N ASP A 247 -20.38 -1.10 13.24
CA ASP A 247 -21.68 -0.52 12.86
C ASP A 247 -22.79 -1.18 13.66
N TRP A 248 -23.40 -0.40 14.57
CA TRP A 248 -24.50 -0.85 15.42
C TRP A 248 -25.88 -0.44 14.89
N ARG A 249 -25.92 0.27 13.75
CA ARG A 249 -27.18 0.73 13.17
C ARG A 249 -28.03 -0.48 12.78
N TRP A 250 -29.33 -0.41 13.04
CA TRP A 250 -30.22 -1.52 12.69
C TRP A 250 -30.50 -1.51 11.19
N TYR A 251 -30.28 -2.62 10.50
CA TYR A 251 -30.46 -2.68 9.04
C TYR A 251 -31.86 -2.24 8.55
N LYS A 252 -32.89 -2.33 9.40
CA LYS A 252 -34.25 -1.87 9.07
C LYS A 252 -34.40 -0.34 9.03
N GLU A 253 -33.46 0.38 9.61
CA GLU A 253 -33.40 1.85 9.65
C GLU A 253 -32.50 2.41 8.54
N ILE A 254 -31.71 1.57 7.88
CA ILE A 254 -30.81 1.94 6.79
C ILE A 254 -31.58 1.84 5.47
N LEU A 255 -32.19 2.97 5.07
CA LEU A 255 -33.07 3.06 3.90
C LEU A 255 -32.56 4.14 2.92
N GLY A 256 -32.99 4.04 1.66
CA GLY A 256 -32.68 5.04 0.62
C GLY A 256 -31.29 4.86 0.00
N GLN A 257 -30.90 5.86 -0.81
CA GLN A 257 -29.65 5.85 -1.57
C GLN A 257 -28.43 6.32 -0.75
N ASP A 258 -28.68 7.07 0.32
CA ASP A 258 -27.65 7.50 1.26
C ASP A 258 -27.74 6.69 2.54
N ARG A 259 -27.10 5.51 2.51
CA ARG A 259 -27.11 4.55 3.61
C ARG A 259 -26.07 4.87 4.68
N GLY A 260 -25.29 5.94 4.52
CA GLY A 260 -24.25 6.38 5.47
C GLY A 260 -23.13 5.36 5.72
N PHE A 261 -22.90 4.39 4.83
CA PHE A 261 -21.82 3.41 4.97
C PHE A 261 -20.44 4.07 4.91
N ASN A 262 -20.27 5.03 4.00
CA ASN A 262 -19.04 5.81 3.84
C ASN A 262 -18.77 6.67 5.09
N ASP A 263 -19.77 7.39 5.59
CA ASP A 263 -19.62 8.23 6.78
C ASP A 263 -19.28 7.40 8.03
N ASN A 264 -19.95 6.27 8.22
CA ASN A 264 -19.62 5.37 9.33
C ASN A 264 -18.20 4.81 9.19
N ALA A 265 -17.77 4.50 7.96
CA ALA A 265 -16.42 4.03 7.70
C ALA A 265 -15.35 5.07 8.03
N LEU A 266 -15.56 6.32 7.60
CA LEU A 266 -14.69 7.45 7.93
C LEU A 266 -14.64 7.73 9.44
N ALA A 267 -15.79 7.70 10.12
CA ALA A 267 -15.85 7.89 11.56
C ALA A 267 -15.08 6.80 12.31
N CYS A 268 -15.22 5.53 11.91
CA CYS A 268 -14.46 4.42 12.48
C CYS A 268 -12.96 4.54 12.19
N TYR A 269 -12.58 4.93 10.96
CA TYR A 269 -11.19 5.16 10.59
C TYR A 269 -10.53 6.19 11.51
N TYR A 270 -11.09 7.40 11.62
CA TYR A 270 -10.52 8.47 12.43
C TYR A 270 -10.55 8.20 13.95
N ARG A 271 -11.28 7.18 14.41
CA ARG A 271 -11.24 6.74 15.80
C ARG A 271 -10.18 5.67 16.05
N ASN A 272 -9.60 5.10 15.00
CA ASN A 272 -8.69 3.97 15.09
C ASN A 272 -7.38 4.17 14.31
N ASN A 273 -7.16 5.28 13.61
CA ASN A 273 -6.00 5.46 12.72
C ASN A 273 -4.66 5.47 13.48
N LEU A 274 -4.62 5.74 14.79
CA LEU A 274 -3.43 5.52 15.61
C LEU A 274 -2.95 4.06 15.55
N ASN A 275 -3.86 3.10 15.40
CA ASN A 275 -3.49 1.69 15.21
C ASN A 275 -2.74 1.45 13.90
N LEU A 276 -2.61 2.42 13.00
CA LEU A 276 -1.80 2.23 11.80
C LEU A 276 -0.31 2.52 12.03
N ILE A 277 0.05 3.27 13.07
CA ILE A 277 1.43 3.77 13.25
C ILE A 277 2.41 2.68 13.68
N ASP A 278 1.96 1.68 14.44
CA ASP A 278 2.82 0.62 14.99
C ASP A 278 2.11 -0.73 15.04
N TYR A 279 2.54 -1.68 14.21
CA TYR A 279 1.94 -3.00 14.11
C TYR A 279 2.04 -3.83 15.40
N ARG A 280 3.00 -3.50 16.29
CA ARG A 280 3.28 -4.27 17.52
C ARG A 280 2.17 -4.14 18.56
N TYR A 281 1.37 -3.08 18.46
CA TYR A 281 0.36 -2.71 19.45
C TYR A 281 -1.02 -2.61 18.82
N VAL A 282 -2.03 -2.77 19.65
CA VAL A 282 -3.42 -2.41 19.36
C VAL A 282 -3.89 -1.54 20.52
N PHE A 283 -4.45 -0.38 20.19
CA PHE A 283 -4.92 0.64 21.12
C PHE A 283 -6.43 0.76 21.05
N ASP A 284 -7.01 1.22 22.16
CA ASP A 284 -8.42 1.57 22.21
C ASP A 284 -8.75 2.73 21.26
N ALA A 285 -10.02 2.79 20.87
CA ALA A 285 -10.50 3.87 20.01
C ALA A 285 -10.36 5.23 20.69
N HIS A 286 -9.86 6.22 19.95
CA HIS A 286 -9.70 7.60 20.41
C HIS A 286 -10.79 8.52 19.85
N SER A 287 -10.69 9.82 20.13
CA SER A 287 -11.59 10.82 19.56
C SER A 287 -11.32 10.99 18.06
N THR A 288 -12.37 11.31 17.30
CA THR A 288 -12.26 11.65 15.87
C THR A 288 -11.37 12.87 15.65
N ALA A 289 -11.41 13.85 16.56
CA ALA A 289 -10.56 15.04 16.48
C ALA A 289 -9.07 14.66 16.54
N PHE A 290 -8.67 13.85 17.53
CA PHE A 290 -7.29 13.36 17.63
C PHE A 290 -6.86 12.62 16.37
N GLY A 291 -7.71 11.77 15.80
CA GLY A 291 -7.36 11.04 14.58
C GLY A 291 -7.16 11.94 13.37
N LYS A 292 -8.00 12.98 13.21
CA LYS A 292 -7.84 13.98 12.15
C LYS A 292 -6.57 14.80 12.33
N ASP A 293 -6.27 15.22 13.55
CA ASP A 293 -5.07 15.97 13.88
C ASP A 293 -3.81 15.12 13.62
N LEU A 294 -3.82 13.84 14.02
CA LEU A 294 -2.72 12.90 13.75
C LEU A 294 -2.51 12.67 12.25
N GLU A 295 -3.58 12.59 11.47
CA GLU A 295 -3.51 12.47 10.00
C GLU A 295 -2.83 13.70 9.39
N ALA A 296 -3.27 14.90 9.80
CA ALA A 296 -2.77 16.17 9.30
C ALA A 296 -1.30 16.40 9.67
N ILE A 297 -0.90 16.10 10.91
CA ILE A 297 0.51 16.23 11.33
C ILE A 297 1.37 15.21 10.56
N CYS A 298 0.94 13.95 10.46
CA CYS A 298 1.73 12.95 9.74
C CYS A 298 1.83 13.24 8.24
N SER A 299 0.81 13.85 7.60
CA SER A 299 0.80 14.05 6.13
C SER A 299 2.03 14.80 5.63
N ASP A 300 2.50 15.78 6.39
CA ASP A 300 3.65 16.62 6.05
C ASP A 300 4.96 15.84 5.94
N SER A 301 5.07 14.68 6.61
CA SER A 301 6.28 13.86 6.58
C SER A 301 6.62 13.35 5.18
N TRP A 302 5.60 13.00 4.39
CA TRP A 302 5.79 12.53 3.01
C TRP A 302 6.22 13.68 2.10
N GLU A 303 5.57 14.84 2.22
CA GLU A 303 5.89 16.03 1.44
C GLU A 303 7.30 16.54 1.74
N LEU A 304 7.69 16.59 3.01
CA LEU A 304 9.05 16.96 3.40
C LEU A 304 10.07 15.95 2.86
N MET A 305 9.75 14.65 2.91
CA MET A 305 10.62 13.61 2.36
C MET A 305 10.83 13.80 0.85
N THR A 306 9.77 14.02 0.08
CA THR A 306 9.90 14.22 -1.37
C THR A 306 10.70 15.48 -1.71
N GLN A 307 10.47 16.60 -0.99
CA GLN A 307 11.25 17.83 -1.17
C GLN A 307 12.74 17.62 -0.85
N ILE A 308 13.07 16.91 0.22
CA ILE A 308 14.46 16.57 0.57
C ILE A 308 15.10 15.74 -0.54
N GLN A 309 14.41 14.72 -1.06
CA GLN A 309 14.91 13.87 -2.14
C GLN A 309 15.02 14.59 -3.50
N GLN A 310 14.35 15.73 -3.67
CA GLN A 310 14.54 16.65 -4.80
C GLN A 310 15.75 17.58 -4.61
N GLY A 311 16.48 17.45 -3.51
CA GLY A 311 17.67 18.25 -3.20
C GLY A 311 17.40 19.48 -2.33
N ASN A 312 16.19 19.64 -1.78
CA ASN A 312 15.87 20.76 -0.89
C ASN A 312 16.39 20.52 0.54
N SER A 313 17.68 20.72 0.74
CA SER A 313 18.34 20.53 2.04
C SER A 313 17.83 21.48 3.14
N SER A 314 17.15 22.59 2.80
CA SER A 314 16.58 23.50 3.80
C SER A 314 15.42 22.89 4.59
N LYS A 315 14.91 21.73 4.16
CA LYS A 315 13.77 21.04 4.77
C LYS A 315 14.15 20.06 5.87
N TRP A 316 15.45 19.83 6.09
CA TRP A 316 15.93 18.94 7.16
C TRP A 316 15.48 19.39 8.56
N GLN A 317 15.53 20.69 8.87
CA GLN A 317 15.06 21.16 10.18
C GLN A 317 13.55 20.90 10.35
N ALA A 318 12.76 21.15 9.29
CA ALA A 318 11.32 20.93 9.33
C ALA A 318 10.96 19.46 9.57
N ILE A 319 11.71 18.50 9.00
CA ILE A 319 11.45 17.08 9.29
C ILE A 319 11.81 16.73 10.75
N PHE A 320 12.88 17.30 11.32
CA PHE A 320 13.23 17.04 12.72
C PHE A 320 12.18 17.60 13.69
N ASP A 321 11.73 18.84 13.45
CA ASP A 321 10.68 19.48 14.24
C ASP A 321 9.38 18.67 14.15
N LEU A 322 9.01 18.22 12.95
CA LEU A 322 7.83 17.39 12.73
C LEU A 322 7.91 16.04 13.46
N LEU A 323 9.05 15.34 13.39
CA LEU A 323 9.23 14.08 14.10
C LEU A 323 9.15 14.26 15.63
N ALA A 324 9.68 15.38 16.15
CA ALA A 324 9.55 15.72 17.56
C ALA A 324 8.08 15.99 17.96
N GLU A 325 7.33 16.69 17.12
CA GLU A 325 5.90 16.94 17.31
C GLU A 325 5.09 15.64 17.29
N ILE A 326 5.25 14.79 16.27
CA ILE A 326 4.58 13.49 16.19
C ILE A 326 4.90 12.65 17.43
N ALA A 327 6.18 12.56 17.81
CA ALA A 327 6.57 11.82 19.01
C ALA A 327 5.87 12.34 20.27
N SER A 328 5.78 13.67 20.45
CA SER A 328 5.09 14.29 21.58
C SER A 328 3.58 13.99 21.58
N VAL A 329 2.94 13.98 20.42
CA VAL A 329 1.49 13.72 20.29
C VAL A 329 1.17 12.27 20.64
N VAL A 330 2.00 11.31 20.20
CA VAL A 330 1.70 9.88 20.38
C VAL A 330 2.23 9.31 21.69
N GLU A 331 3.22 9.94 22.34
CA GLU A 331 3.85 9.46 23.58
C GLU A 331 2.88 9.10 24.71
N PRO A 332 1.82 9.88 25.01
CA PRO A 332 0.90 9.54 26.08
C PRO A 332 0.17 8.21 25.89
N VAL A 333 0.05 7.74 24.65
CA VAL A 333 -0.67 6.50 24.30
C VAL A 333 0.29 5.38 23.89
N THR A 334 1.38 5.72 23.20
CA THR A 334 2.34 4.76 22.66
C THR A 334 3.80 5.21 22.87
N PRO A 335 4.32 5.15 24.11
CA PRO A 335 5.65 5.66 24.45
C PRO A 335 6.77 4.94 23.67
N ASN A 336 6.63 3.65 23.37
CA ASN A 336 7.63 2.90 22.60
C ASN A 336 7.70 3.33 21.13
N THR A 337 6.59 3.82 20.56
CA THR A 337 6.60 4.42 19.21
C THR A 337 7.29 5.77 19.24
N ALA A 338 6.98 6.61 20.24
CA ALA A 338 7.65 7.89 20.43
C ALA A 338 9.17 7.73 20.61
N LEU A 339 9.63 6.74 21.38
CA LEU A 339 11.05 6.39 21.51
C LEU A 339 11.68 6.00 20.18
N ALA A 340 10.98 5.20 19.36
CA ALA A 340 11.47 4.82 18.03
C ALA A 340 11.57 6.02 17.07
N ILE A 341 10.61 6.95 17.11
CA ILE A 341 10.63 8.18 16.31
C ILE A 341 11.82 9.06 16.71
N ARG A 342 12.03 9.26 18.02
CA ARG A 342 13.15 10.06 18.54
C ARG A 342 14.50 9.44 18.19
N GLU A 343 14.66 8.13 18.42
CA GLU A 343 15.90 7.42 18.08
C GLU A 343 16.23 7.53 16.58
N ALA A 344 15.22 7.45 15.71
CA ALA A 344 15.41 7.62 14.28
C ALA A 344 15.77 9.05 13.88
N SER A 345 15.13 10.05 14.50
CA SER A 345 15.44 11.46 14.28
C SER A 345 16.86 11.81 14.72
N GLU A 346 17.29 11.31 15.87
CA GLU A 346 18.66 11.50 16.36
C GLU A 346 19.67 10.78 15.46
N TRP A 347 19.37 9.56 15.01
CA TRP A 347 20.25 8.84 14.08
C TRP A 347 20.42 9.56 12.74
N LEU A 348 19.34 10.18 12.22
CA LEU A 348 19.39 11.04 11.05
C LEU A 348 20.28 12.27 11.28
N GLN A 349 20.13 12.96 12.41
CA GLN A 349 20.91 14.15 12.76
C GLN A 349 22.40 13.86 12.91
N ASP A 350 22.75 12.66 13.39
CA ASP A 350 24.12 12.18 13.51
C ASP A 350 24.75 11.72 12.17
N GLY A 351 24.05 11.93 11.04
CA GLY A 351 24.53 11.52 9.72
C GLY A 351 24.51 10.00 9.50
N VAL A 352 23.61 9.30 10.19
CA VAL A 352 23.43 7.83 10.06
C VAL A 352 24.70 7.06 10.45
N SER A 353 25.29 7.44 11.60
CA SER A 353 26.49 6.79 12.14
C SER A 353 26.33 5.27 12.24
N VAL A 354 27.32 4.53 11.74
CA VAL A 354 27.33 3.06 11.73
C VAL A 354 27.64 2.44 13.11
N GLU A 355 28.23 3.22 14.01
CA GLU A 355 28.59 2.77 15.37
C GLU A 355 27.41 2.88 16.35
N ARG A 356 26.32 3.52 15.95
CA ARG A 356 25.16 3.73 16.80
C ARG A 356 24.33 2.45 16.88
N GLU A 357 24.25 1.87 18.07
CA GLU A 357 23.28 0.80 18.34
C GLU A 357 21.86 1.38 18.40
N LEU A 358 20.93 0.75 17.67
CA LEU A 358 19.53 1.16 17.62
C LEU A 358 18.66 0.12 18.31
N GLN A 359 17.92 0.53 19.33
CA GLN A 359 17.10 -0.34 20.15
C GLN A 359 15.63 -0.36 19.72
N TYR A 360 15.08 0.78 19.31
CA TYR A 360 13.64 0.98 19.14
C TYR A 360 13.22 1.05 17.67
N PHE A 361 13.91 1.83 16.86
CA PHE A 361 13.62 2.10 15.46
C PHE A 361 13.64 0.86 14.57
N PRO A 362 14.63 -0.06 14.65
CA PRO A 362 14.64 -1.26 13.79
C PRO A 362 13.42 -2.15 13.97
N ARG A 363 12.80 -2.08 15.16
CA ARG A 363 11.63 -2.89 15.55
C ARG A 363 10.30 -2.22 15.21
N TRP A 364 10.31 -0.92 14.95
CA TRP A 364 9.09 -0.15 14.71
C TRP A 364 8.74 -0.18 13.21
N TRP A 365 7.54 -0.68 12.93
CA TRP A 365 6.94 -0.69 11.60
C TRP A 365 5.48 -0.29 11.71
N GLY A 366 4.96 0.46 10.75
CA GLY A 366 3.53 0.71 10.66
C GLY A 366 2.76 -0.49 10.11
N ARG A 367 1.43 -0.40 10.13
CA ARG A 367 0.57 -1.29 9.35
C ARG A 367 0.51 -0.78 7.91
N GLY A 368 1.68 -0.77 7.26
CA GLY A 368 2.02 -0.09 6.01
C GLY A 368 0.85 0.11 5.04
N GLN A 369 0.46 -0.94 4.32
CA GLN A 369 -0.64 -0.93 3.36
C GLN A 369 -1.95 -1.42 4.00
N GLN A 370 -3.04 -0.68 3.78
CA GLN A 370 -4.39 -1.10 4.09
C GLN A 370 -5.14 -1.50 2.82
N TYR A 371 -6.08 -2.43 2.94
CA TYR A 371 -6.96 -2.86 1.86
C TYR A 371 -8.36 -2.31 2.08
N VAL A 372 -8.99 -1.88 1.01
CA VAL A 372 -10.34 -1.31 0.99
C VAL A 372 -11.16 -2.05 -0.04
N SER A 373 -12.36 -2.50 0.36
CA SER A 373 -13.35 -3.15 -0.48
C SER A 373 -14.60 -2.27 -0.52
N LEU A 374 -15.08 -2.00 -1.72
CA LEU A 374 -16.16 -1.08 -2.04
C LEU A 374 -17.18 -1.79 -2.93
N ILE A 375 -18.48 -1.58 -2.69
CA ILE A 375 -19.55 -2.08 -3.57
C ILE A 375 -20.01 -0.95 -4.47
N CYS A 376 -20.05 -1.21 -5.79
CA CYS A 376 -20.63 -0.28 -6.74
C CYS A 376 -22.15 -0.18 -6.50
N LYS A 377 -22.66 1.02 -6.27
CA LYS A 377 -24.07 1.24 -5.94
C LYS A 377 -24.97 0.70 -7.05
N SER A 378 -26.06 0.02 -6.67
CA SER A 378 -27.15 -0.28 -7.59
C SER A 378 -27.90 1.02 -7.91
N ALA A 379 -28.25 1.23 -9.18
CA ALA A 379 -29.09 2.34 -9.62
C ALA A 379 -30.44 2.40 -8.86
#